data_AF-A0A9E4DB72-F1
#
_entry.id   AF-A0A9E4DB72-F1
#
_cell.length_a   1.000
_cell.length_b   1.000
_cell.length_c   1.000
_cell.angle_alpha   90.00
_cell.angle_beta   90.00
_cell.angle_gamma   90.00
#
_symmetry.space_group_name_H-M   'P 1'
#
loop_
_entity.id
_entity.type
_entity.pdbx_description
1 polymer ?
#
loop_
_entity_poly.entity_id
_entity_poly.type
_entity_poly.pdbx_seq_one_letter_code
_entity_poly.pdbx_strand_id
1 'polypeptide(L)'
;VNTGWIGGSGAPGGTGSRFPIPVTRAVVNACQSGALLTAPTAHLDILNLDFPTEIPGVDAKYVDPRTGWGTEEAYNEQARKLAKLFEENIKKFKASDAIVAAGPKSA
;
A
#
# COMPACT_ATOMS: atom_id res chain seq x y z
N VAL A 1 -0.65 -7.36 1.12
CA VAL A 1 -0.35 -7.20 2.57
C VAL A 1 1.09 -6.71 2.74
N ASN A 2 1.29 -5.52 3.31
CA ASN A 2 2.63 -4.97 3.58
C ASN A 2 3.13 -5.44 4.95
N THR A 3 4.25 -6.14 5.01
CA THR A 3 4.94 -6.55 6.26
C THR A 3 6.24 -5.77 6.52
N GLY A 4 6.45 -4.72 5.73
CA GLY A 4 7.54 -3.77 5.81
C GLY A 4 7.24 -2.65 6.81
N TRP A 5 7.21 -1.42 6.32
CA TRP A 5 7.17 -0.18 7.10
C TRP A 5 5.90 0.64 6.82
N ILE A 6 5.57 1.53 7.77
CA ILE A 6 4.50 2.53 7.72
C ILE A 6 5.00 3.88 8.27
N GLY A 7 4.38 4.98 7.85
CA GLY A 7 4.67 6.32 8.37
C GLY A 7 5.99 6.90 7.89
N GLY A 8 6.49 6.41 6.75
CA GLY A 8 7.73 6.89 6.15
C GLY A 8 8.55 5.77 5.51
N SER A 9 9.70 6.17 4.96
CA SER A 9 10.64 5.26 4.32
C SER A 9 11.32 4.34 5.34
N GLY A 10 11.48 3.06 4.98
CA GLY A 10 12.31 2.09 5.71
C GLY A 10 13.79 2.07 5.29
N ALA A 11 14.21 2.94 4.37
CA ALA A 11 15.60 3.08 3.96
C ALA A 11 16.47 3.64 5.11
N PRO A 12 17.82 3.48 5.08
CA PRO A 12 18.70 4.10 6.06
C PRO A 12 18.44 5.61 6.20
N GLY A 13 18.22 6.07 7.43
CA GLY A 13 17.87 7.46 7.73
C GLY A 13 16.39 7.83 7.48
N GLY A 14 15.54 6.86 7.12
CA GLY A 14 14.10 7.06 6.97
C GLY A 14 13.37 7.16 8.30
N THR A 15 12.19 7.78 8.28
CA THR A 15 11.33 8.00 9.45
C THR A 15 10.33 6.88 9.70
N GLY A 16 10.27 5.87 8.82
CA GLY A 16 9.28 4.81 8.87
C GLY A 16 9.47 3.86 10.05
N SER A 17 8.36 3.36 10.57
CA SER A 17 8.35 2.32 11.60
C SER A 17 7.92 0.98 11.02
N ARG A 18 8.48 -0.13 11.51
CA ARG A 18 8.08 -1.46 11.06
C ARG A 18 6.64 -1.75 11.52
N PHE A 19 5.82 -2.35 10.67
CA PHE A 19 4.50 -2.80 11.09
C PHE A 19 4.60 -3.77 12.28
N PRO A 20 3.81 -3.57 13.37
CA PRO A 20 3.73 -4.55 14.44
C PRO A 20 3.20 -5.88 13.92
N ILE A 21 3.84 -7.01 14.30
CA ILE A 21 3.40 -8.35 13.90
C ILE A 21 1.91 -8.61 14.24
N PRO A 22 1.37 -8.19 15.40
CA PRO A 22 -0.06 -8.37 15.70
C PRO A 22 -0.98 -7.70 14.68
N VAL A 23 -0.60 -6.53 14.15
CA VAL A 23 -1.38 -5.81 13.13
C VAL A 23 -1.44 -6.62 11.84
N THR A 24 -0.30 -7.09 11.35
CA THR A 24 -0.26 -7.93 10.14
C THR A 24 -1.09 -9.20 10.29
N ARG A 25 -1.05 -9.85 11.47
CA ARG A 25 -1.87 -11.04 11.76
C ARG A 25 -3.37 -10.71 11.75
N ALA A 26 -3.78 -9.57 12.31
CA ALA A 26 -5.17 -9.13 12.28
C ALA A 26 -5.66 -8.88 10.83
N VAL A 27 -4.85 -8.25 9.98
CA VAL A 27 -5.16 -8.08 8.55
C VAL A 27 -5.36 -9.42 7.86
N VAL A 28 -4.44 -10.38 8.05
CA VAL A 28 -4.56 -11.72 7.45
C VAL A 28 -5.80 -12.45 7.95
N ASN A 29 -6.12 -12.36 9.25
CA ASN A 29 -7.33 -12.95 9.81
C ASN A 29 -8.60 -12.35 9.19
N ALA A 30 -8.64 -11.03 8.97
CA ALA A 30 -9.77 -10.36 8.32
C ALA A 30 -9.94 -10.78 6.85
N CYS A 31 -8.83 -11.04 6.13
CA CYS A 31 -8.90 -11.63 4.80
C CYS A 31 -9.50 -13.05 4.84
N GLN A 32 -9.02 -13.90 5.76
CA GLN A 32 -9.43 -15.31 5.85
C GLN A 32 -10.86 -15.50 6.35
N SER A 33 -11.37 -14.61 7.20
CA SER A 33 -12.74 -14.67 7.69
C SER A 33 -13.78 -14.17 6.68
N GLY A 34 -13.33 -13.56 5.56
CA GLY A 34 -14.21 -12.91 4.60
C GLY A 34 -14.72 -11.54 5.04
N ALA A 35 -14.28 -11.01 6.19
CA ALA A 35 -14.74 -9.71 6.71
C ALA A 35 -14.47 -8.55 5.75
N LEU A 36 -13.45 -8.66 4.91
CA LEU A 36 -13.08 -7.60 3.96
C LEU A 36 -13.89 -7.65 2.64
N LEU A 37 -14.69 -8.69 2.40
CA LEU A 37 -15.48 -8.81 1.15
C LEU A 37 -16.52 -7.70 1.00
N THR A 38 -16.99 -7.14 2.11
CA THR A 38 -18.00 -6.07 2.16
C THR A 38 -17.49 -4.83 2.88
N ALA A 39 -16.19 -4.75 3.17
CA ALA A 39 -15.62 -3.60 3.84
C ALA A 39 -15.62 -2.38 2.90
N PRO A 40 -15.87 -1.16 3.41
CA PRO A 40 -15.69 0.05 2.62
C PRO A 40 -14.24 0.16 2.16
N THR A 41 -14.03 0.64 0.93
CA THR A 41 -12.72 0.81 0.33
C THR A 41 -12.46 2.24 -0.08
N ALA A 42 -11.18 2.60 -0.13
CA ALA A 42 -10.69 3.79 -0.77
C ALA A 42 -9.63 3.41 -1.81
N HIS A 43 -9.42 4.29 -2.79
CA HIS A 43 -8.52 4.05 -3.90
C HIS A 43 -7.22 4.85 -3.74
N LEU A 44 -6.09 4.24 -4.14
CA LEU A 44 -4.78 4.87 -4.22
C LEU A 44 -4.42 5.06 -5.70
N ASP A 45 -4.69 6.23 -6.26
CA ASP A 45 -4.55 6.49 -7.70
C ASP A 45 -3.15 6.15 -8.24
N ILE A 46 -2.10 6.56 -7.52
CA ILE A 46 -0.70 6.36 -7.95
C ILE A 46 -0.32 4.87 -7.97
N LEU A 47 -0.80 4.09 -7.00
CA LEU A 47 -0.50 2.66 -6.92
C LEU A 47 -1.52 1.80 -7.68
N ASN A 48 -2.63 2.39 -8.12
CA ASN A 48 -3.78 1.73 -8.73
C ASN A 48 -4.28 0.56 -7.88
N LEU A 49 -4.51 0.81 -6.58
CA LEU A 49 -4.92 -0.21 -5.62
C LEU A 49 -6.05 0.30 -4.73
N ASP A 50 -7.03 -0.56 -4.52
CA ASP A 50 -8.03 -0.39 -3.46
C ASP A 50 -7.50 -0.93 -2.14
N PHE A 51 -7.80 -0.23 -1.06
CA PHE A 51 -7.55 -0.69 0.30
C PHE A 51 -8.82 -0.56 1.14
N PRO A 52 -9.07 -1.49 2.08
CA PRO A 52 -10.18 -1.36 3.01
C PRO A 52 -9.92 -0.18 3.94
N THR A 53 -10.92 0.67 4.17
CA THR A 53 -10.82 1.80 5.11
C THR A 53 -11.13 1.39 6.55
N GLU A 54 -11.64 0.18 6.74
CA GLU A 54 -11.94 -0.41 8.04
C GLU A 54 -11.51 -1.88 8.06
N ILE A 55 -10.71 -2.26 9.05
CA ILE A 55 -10.25 -3.64 9.24
C ILE A 55 -10.50 -4.03 10.71
N PRO A 56 -11.33 -5.05 10.99
CA PRO A 56 -11.59 -5.48 12.36
C PRO A 56 -10.31 -5.85 13.11
N GLY A 57 -10.14 -5.28 14.31
CA GLY A 57 -8.97 -5.53 15.15
C GLY A 57 -7.70 -4.80 14.74
N VAL A 58 -7.77 -3.85 13.81
CA VAL A 58 -6.65 -2.99 13.40
C VAL A 58 -6.98 -1.52 13.73
N ASP A 59 -6.07 -0.85 14.43
CA ASP A 59 -6.16 0.59 14.71
C ASP A 59 -6.10 1.38 13.39
N ALA A 60 -6.99 2.37 13.24
CA ALA A 60 -7.15 3.18 12.03
C ALA A 60 -5.82 3.80 11.54
N LYS A 61 -4.89 4.10 12.43
CA LYS A 61 -3.56 4.64 12.05
C LYS A 61 -2.70 3.67 11.21
N TYR A 62 -3.06 2.39 11.17
CA TYR A 62 -2.40 1.34 10.38
C TYR A 62 -3.15 0.99 9.09
N VAL A 63 -4.31 1.59 8.86
CA VAL A 63 -5.19 1.25 7.72
C VAL A 63 -4.82 2.06 6.49
N ASP A 64 -4.80 3.40 6.62
CA ASP A 64 -4.45 4.28 5.51
C ASP A 64 -2.92 4.38 5.36
N PRO A 65 -2.34 3.95 4.23
CA PRO A 65 -0.89 3.95 4.01
C PRO A 65 -0.27 5.35 3.93
N ARG A 66 -1.09 6.40 3.77
CA ARG A 66 -0.66 7.81 3.80
C ARG A 66 -0.40 8.31 5.22
N THR A 67 -0.90 7.60 6.22
CA THR A 67 -0.76 7.98 7.63
C THR A 67 0.72 7.99 8.04
N GLY A 68 1.14 9.05 8.73
CA GLY A 68 2.47 9.19 9.33
C GLY A 68 3.55 9.75 8.41
N TRP A 69 3.25 10.03 7.14
CA TRP A 69 4.22 10.63 6.20
C TRP A 69 4.48 12.13 6.43
N GLY A 70 3.79 12.75 7.38
CA GLY A 70 3.90 14.18 7.70
C GLY A 70 3.08 15.06 6.76
N THR A 71 3.23 14.89 5.44
CA THR A 71 2.42 15.56 4.42
C THR A 71 1.96 14.59 3.34
N GLU A 72 0.91 14.97 2.62
CA GLU A 72 0.42 14.20 1.47
C GLU A 72 1.46 14.15 0.34
N GLU A 73 2.14 15.26 0.08
CA GLU A 73 3.19 15.36 -0.93
C GLU A 73 4.36 14.41 -0.64
N ALA A 74 4.75 14.25 0.62
CA ALA A 74 5.83 13.34 1.01
C ALA A 74 5.47 11.88 0.73
N TYR A 75 4.22 11.48 0.99
CA TYR A 75 3.71 10.17 0.57
C TYR A 75 3.69 10.04 -0.95
N ASN A 76 3.10 11.03 -1.64
CA ASN A 76 2.93 11.00 -3.10
C ASN A 76 4.27 10.92 -3.84
N GLU A 77 5.33 11.59 -3.34
CA GLU A 77 6.68 11.48 -3.90
C GLU A 77 7.19 10.04 -3.83
N GLN A 78 7.09 9.38 -2.67
CA GLN A 78 7.56 7.99 -2.54
C GLN A 78 6.66 6.99 -3.27
N ALA A 79 5.35 7.24 -3.32
CA ALA A 79 4.41 6.44 -4.11
C ALA A 79 4.75 6.50 -5.60
N ARG A 80 5.01 7.69 -6.17
CA ARG A 80 5.42 7.86 -7.57
C ARG A 80 6.77 7.20 -7.85
N LYS A 81 7.73 7.33 -6.93
CA LYS A 81 9.01 6.65 -7.02
C LYS A 81 8.84 5.13 -7.09
N LEU A 82 7.98 4.56 -6.24
CA LEU A 82 7.66 3.13 -6.27
C LEU A 82 6.95 2.73 -7.55
N ALA A 83 5.96 3.51 -7.99
CA ALA A 83 5.23 3.29 -9.24
C ALA A 83 6.19 3.20 -10.43
N LYS A 84 7.14 4.15 -10.54
CA LYS A 84 8.17 4.14 -11.59
C LYS A 84 9.03 2.87 -11.54
N LEU A 85 9.40 2.38 -10.36
CA LEU A 85 10.16 1.12 -10.24
C LEU A 85 9.36 -0.08 -10.76
N PHE A 86 8.05 -0.12 -10.53
CA PHE A 86 7.17 -1.16 -11.08
C PHE A 86 7.01 -1.03 -12.60
N GLU A 87 6.77 0.18 -13.10
CA GLU A 87 6.67 0.47 -14.54
C GLU A 87 7.95 0.09 -15.30
N GLU A 88 9.13 0.35 -14.73
CA GLU A 88 10.39 -0.08 -15.36
C GLU A 88 10.61 -1.59 -15.26
N ASN A 89 10.21 -2.21 -14.15
CA ASN A 89 10.41 -3.65 -13.97
C ASN A 89 9.50 -4.48 -14.88
N ILE A 90 8.24 -4.07 -15.09
CA ILE A 90 7.28 -4.83 -15.89
C ILE A 90 7.71 -4.94 -17.37
N LYS A 91 8.48 -3.97 -17.89
CA LYS A 91 9.05 -3.99 -19.26
C LYS A 91 9.94 -5.20 -19.56
N LYS A 92 10.47 -5.86 -18.51
CA LYS A 92 11.27 -7.09 -18.65
C LYS A 92 10.41 -8.32 -19.01
N PHE A 93 9.10 -8.21 -18.88
CA PHE A 93 8.15 -9.29 -19.11
C PHE A 93 7.29 -8.99 -20.34
N LYS A 94 6.90 -10.05 -21.06
CA LYS A 94 5.89 -9.96 -22.12
C LYS A 94 4.49 -10.05 -21.51
N ALA A 95 4.07 -8.98 -20.83
CA ALA A 95 2.74 -8.85 -20.25
C ALA A 95 1.73 -8.39 -21.33
N SER A 96 0.46 -8.76 -21.18
CA SER A 96 -0.60 -8.19 -22.02
C SER A 96 -0.88 -6.74 -21.65
N ASP A 97 -1.46 -5.97 -22.57
CA ASP A 97 -1.84 -4.57 -22.32
C ASP A 97 -2.77 -4.44 -21.10
N ALA A 98 -3.66 -5.40 -20.89
CA ALA A 98 -4.53 -5.44 -19.70
C ALA A 98 -3.75 -5.56 -18.39
N ILE A 99 -2.67 -6.35 -18.36
CA ILE A 99 -1.80 -6.48 -17.18
C ILE A 99 -0.98 -5.20 -16.96
N VAL A 100 -0.47 -4.61 -18.04
CA VAL A 100 0.27 -3.35 -17.97
C VAL A 100 -0.62 -2.22 -17.47
N ALA A 101 -1.86 -2.13 -17.97
CA ALA A 101 -2.83 -1.10 -17.58
C ALA A 101 -3.32 -1.25 -16.13
N ALA A 102 -3.22 -2.43 -15.54
CA ALA A 102 -3.56 -2.67 -14.14
C ALA A 102 -2.45 -2.23 -13.16
N GLY A 103 -1.28 -1.83 -13.66
CA GLY A 103 -0.15 -1.41 -12.83
C GLY A 103 -0.30 -0.02 -12.20
N PRO A 104 0.62 0.36 -11.29
CA PRO A 104 0.76 1.72 -10.78
C PRO A 104 0.97 2.75 -11.90
N LYS A 105 0.64 4.01 -11.62
CA LYS A 105 0.79 5.16 -12.53
C LYS A 105 1.66 6.23 -11.88
N SER A 106 2.87 6.41 -12.40
CA SER A 106 3.82 7.39 -11.84
C SER A 106 3.54 8.85 -12.22
N ALA A 107 2.74 9.05 -13.28
CA ALA A 107 2.36 10.34 -13.85
C ALA A 107 0.87 10.66 -13.60
#